data_AF-A0A3R7S0A2-F1
#
_entry.id   AF-A0A3R7S0A2-F1
#
_cell.length_a   1.000
_cell.length_b   1.000
_cell.length_c   1.000
_cell.angle_alpha   90.00
_cell.angle_beta   90.00
_cell.angle_gamma   90.00
#
_symmetry.space_group_name_H-M   'P 1'
#
loop_
_entity.id
_entity.type
_entity.pdbx_description
1 polymer ?
#
loop_
_entity_poly.entity_id
_entity_poly.type
_entity_poly.pdbx_seq_one_letter_code
_entity_poly.pdbx_strand_id
1 'polypeptide(L)'
;MVLPLKINNTNPKSLKEMNGSELNYAAFRVLEEFVTSDINTGNVAVGSTPAGAVSIGSFVDTRRDQAVGTHPAGTNILTSTTNFYQRTATESESSAVRPVEYDSGVREMDNSNLHDTIITNALNMLKSAATGYGLGSYKLQPNNPGNGTWGQQAIIFNRVVNAQGNFDENQTVLWKKQTQNINPSNSIPTVRPIKVRSNDNMLQEMSDTEIKTLVNIFRNRIISSGIGTYKIQTSAPTTGGTWTRQGSAFTDTRRQRQNANYSGTYTGYYAGNRTYSANYAGSYTGSYQGNFAGTYAGVYVRTFSGRIAGSFTGYYTGYYANFFSGSYTGYYAGSRTYSANYAGSYTGSYTGATILSSTEDISNVSLWLRTA
;
A
#
# COMPACT_ATOMS: atom_id res chain seq x y z
N MET A 1 -5.45 30.70 40.00
CA MET A 1 -5.71 30.90 38.56
C MET A 1 -6.71 32.02 38.47
N VAL A 2 -6.35 33.12 37.82
CA VAL A 2 -7.22 34.29 37.65
C VAL A 2 -8.12 34.03 36.45
N LEU A 3 -9.42 34.29 36.58
CA LEU A 3 -10.39 34.03 35.52
C LEU A 3 -10.79 35.34 34.82
N PRO A 4 -11.14 35.29 33.52
CA PRO A 4 -11.68 36.45 32.84
C PRO A 4 -12.92 36.99 33.56
N LEU A 5 -13.09 38.30 33.55
CA LEU A 5 -14.27 38.95 34.09
C LEU A 5 -15.42 38.95 33.08
N LYS A 6 -16.64 39.00 33.61
CA LYS A 6 -17.90 39.23 32.88
C LYS A 6 -18.73 40.31 33.56
N ILE A 7 -19.72 40.84 32.84
CA ILE A 7 -20.77 41.65 33.45
C ILE A 7 -21.73 40.75 34.23
N ASN A 8 -21.90 41.02 35.51
CA ASN A 8 -22.98 40.46 36.32
C ASN A 8 -24.20 41.38 36.23
N ASN A 9 -25.26 40.89 35.58
CA ASN A 9 -26.49 41.65 35.35
C ASN A 9 -27.45 41.69 36.55
N THR A 10 -27.07 41.15 37.71
CA THR A 10 -27.79 41.41 38.97
C THR A 10 -27.75 42.91 39.28
N ASN A 11 -28.84 43.47 39.82
CA ASN A 11 -28.89 44.89 40.20
C ASN A 11 -28.37 45.09 41.64
N PRO A 12 -27.39 45.97 41.92
CA PRO A 12 -26.64 46.80 40.96
C PRO A 12 -25.66 45.99 40.11
N LYS A 13 -25.53 46.36 38.83
CA LYS A 13 -24.61 45.70 37.90
C LYS A 13 -23.20 45.72 38.49
N SER A 14 -22.53 44.58 38.41
CA SER A 14 -21.21 44.37 38.99
C SER A 14 -20.30 43.61 38.02
N LEU A 15 -19.01 43.57 38.33
CA LEU A 15 -18.07 42.68 37.67
C LEU A 15 -18.00 41.38 38.46
N LYS A 16 -17.89 40.25 37.76
CA LYS A 16 -17.72 38.94 38.38
C LYS A 16 -16.76 38.11 37.55
N GLU A 17 -15.96 37.29 38.19
CA GLU A 17 -15.19 36.26 37.50
C GLU A 17 -16.12 35.26 36.80
N MET A 18 -15.74 34.86 35.59
CA MET A 18 -16.37 33.75 34.89
C MET A 18 -16.10 32.45 35.64
N ASN A 19 -17.01 31.49 35.57
CA ASN A 19 -16.74 30.13 36.03
C ASN A 19 -16.33 29.20 34.86
N GLY A 20 -15.91 27.98 35.18
CA GLY A 20 -15.40 27.03 34.17
C GLY A 20 -16.38 26.71 33.04
N SER A 21 -17.68 26.58 33.31
CA SER A 21 -18.66 26.29 32.26
C SER A 21 -18.97 27.50 31.37
N GLU A 22 -18.80 28.72 31.90
CA GLU A 22 -18.96 29.97 31.15
C GLU A 22 -17.82 30.20 30.17
N LEU A 23 -16.60 29.72 30.49
CA LEU A 23 -15.46 29.78 29.57
C LEU A 23 -15.67 28.96 28.29
N ASN A 24 -16.55 27.94 28.34
CA ASN A 24 -16.86 27.11 27.18
C ASN A 24 -17.45 27.92 26.03
N TYR A 25 -18.12 29.04 26.29
CA TYR A 25 -18.62 29.91 25.22
C TYR A 25 -17.48 30.53 24.43
N ALA A 26 -16.51 31.13 25.12
CA ALA A 26 -15.36 31.74 24.48
C ALA A 26 -14.50 30.68 23.76
N ALA A 27 -14.27 29.54 24.42
CA ALA A 27 -13.56 28.40 23.84
C ALA A 27 -14.25 27.86 22.58
N PHE A 28 -15.59 27.75 22.58
CA PHE A 28 -16.37 27.37 21.41
C PHE A 28 -16.14 28.34 20.24
N ARG A 29 -16.22 29.65 20.50
CA ARG A 29 -16.01 30.68 19.46
C ARG A 29 -14.61 30.63 18.87
N VAL A 30 -13.59 30.37 19.69
CA VAL A 30 -12.22 30.12 19.21
C VAL A 30 -12.15 28.93 18.26
N LEU A 31 -12.79 27.80 18.61
CA LEU A 31 -12.82 26.63 17.73
C LEU A 31 -13.67 26.83 16.47
N GLU A 32 -14.71 27.64 16.55
CA GLU A 32 -15.53 28.05 15.40
C GLU A 32 -14.72 28.84 14.38
N GLU A 33 -13.75 29.66 14.82
CA GLU A 33 -12.80 30.30 13.90
C GLU A 33 -11.67 29.36 13.48
N PHE A 34 -11.24 28.44 14.35
CA PHE A 34 -10.18 27.49 14.00
C PHE A 34 -10.56 26.63 12.79
N VAL A 35 -11.81 26.17 12.73
CA VAL A 35 -12.29 25.24 11.70
C VAL A 35 -12.39 25.86 10.30
N THR A 36 -12.53 27.19 10.19
CA THR A 36 -12.71 27.91 8.92
C THR A 36 -11.49 27.90 8.00
N SER A 37 -10.31 27.57 8.55
CA SER A 37 -9.05 27.52 7.80
C SER A 37 -8.48 26.12 7.75
N ASP A 38 -7.91 25.74 6.61
CA ASP A 38 -7.08 24.54 6.43
C ASP A 38 -5.58 24.87 6.22
N ILE A 39 -5.24 26.17 6.18
CA ILE A 39 -3.91 26.65 5.79
C ILE A 39 -3.09 27.27 6.93
N ASN A 40 -3.71 27.55 8.07
CA ASN A 40 -3.04 28.13 9.23
C ASN A 40 -2.63 27.05 10.24
N THR A 41 -1.78 27.42 11.18
CA THR A 41 -1.17 26.53 12.16
C THR A 41 -2.17 25.72 12.99
N GLY A 42 -1.77 24.50 13.34
CA GLY A 42 -2.60 23.49 14.00
C GLY A 42 -3.37 22.58 13.03
N ASN A 43 -3.64 23.02 11.79
CA ASN A 43 -4.34 22.20 10.80
C ASN A 43 -3.44 21.12 10.18
N VAL A 44 -4.07 20.01 9.78
CA VAL A 44 -3.42 18.88 9.10
C VAL A 44 -3.58 19.02 7.58
N ALA A 45 -2.51 18.74 6.86
CA ALA A 45 -2.44 18.72 5.39
C ALA A 45 -1.94 17.36 4.89
N VAL A 46 -2.32 17.00 3.66
CA VAL A 46 -1.94 15.74 3.02
C VAL A 46 -1.38 16.02 1.63
N GLY A 47 -0.36 15.28 1.22
CA GLY A 47 0.23 15.39 -0.13
C GLY A 47 1.63 16.00 -0.12
N SER A 48 1.83 17.10 -0.84
CA SER A 48 3.13 17.80 -0.87
C SER A 48 3.37 18.56 0.43
N THR A 49 4.65 18.75 0.79
CA THR A 49 5.05 19.46 2.01
C THR A 49 4.60 20.93 1.95
N PRO A 50 3.64 21.36 2.79
CA PRO A 50 3.26 22.77 2.84
C PRO A 50 4.35 23.61 3.52
N ALA A 51 4.45 24.88 3.13
CA ALA A 51 5.34 25.82 3.81
C ALA A 51 4.97 25.94 5.30
N GLY A 52 5.99 25.93 6.17
CA GLY A 52 5.80 26.07 7.62
C GLY A 52 5.09 24.88 8.28
N ALA A 53 5.15 23.68 7.68
CA ALA A 53 4.57 22.46 8.24
C ALA A 53 5.63 21.40 8.54
N VAL A 54 5.34 20.55 9.53
CA VAL A 54 6.20 19.44 9.95
C VAL A 54 5.51 18.13 9.60
N SER A 55 6.29 17.14 9.15
CA SER A 55 5.78 15.80 8.88
C SER A 55 5.24 15.14 10.15
N ILE A 56 4.03 14.59 10.04
CA ILE A 56 3.41 13.80 11.12
C ILE A 56 3.40 12.30 10.81
N GLY A 57 3.84 11.90 9.63
CA GLY A 57 3.98 10.50 9.20
C GLY A 57 3.49 10.28 7.78
N SER A 58 3.48 9.03 7.34
CA SER A 58 3.11 8.64 5.97
C SER A 58 2.40 7.30 5.94
N PHE A 59 1.58 7.09 4.92
CA PHE A 59 1.07 5.79 4.54
C PHE A 59 1.75 5.36 3.23
N VAL A 60 2.23 4.12 3.17
CA VAL A 60 2.87 3.56 1.97
C VAL A 60 1.99 2.42 1.46
N ASP A 61 1.37 2.64 0.31
CA ASP A 61 0.61 1.65 -0.45
C ASP A 61 1.60 0.77 -1.24
N THR A 62 1.76 -0.49 -0.84
CA THR A 62 2.66 -1.44 -1.52
C THR A 62 1.88 -2.47 -2.32
N ARG A 63 2.24 -2.64 -3.60
CA ARG A 63 1.54 -3.58 -4.48
C ARG A 63 2.49 -4.30 -5.41
N ARG A 64 2.12 -5.52 -5.81
CA ARG A 64 2.78 -6.21 -6.92
C ARG A 64 2.24 -5.67 -8.24
N ASP A 65 3.06 -5.66 -9.28
CA ASP A 65 2.70 -5.21 -10.63
C ASP A 65 1.94 -6.27 -11.46
N GLN A 66 1.99 -7.53 -11.01
CA GLN A 66 1.42 -8.68 -11.69
C GLN A 66 0.00 -9.04 -11.20
N ALA A 67 -0.84 -9.47 -12.14
CA ALA A 67 -2.20 -9.93 -11.88
C ALA A 67 -2.24 -11.26 -11.11
N VAL A 68 -3.35 -11.49 -10.41
CA VAL A 68 -3.62 -12.77 -9.75
C VAL A 68 -3.58 -13.91 -10.77
N GLY A 69 -2.89 -15.01 -10.43
CA GLY A 69 -2.70 -16.16 -11.31
C GLY A 69 -1.45 -16.10 -12.19
N THR A 70 -0.73 -14.97 -12.22
CA THR A 70 0.53 -14.86 -12.98
C THR A 70 1.54 -15.92 -12.55
N HIS A 71 2.08 -16.67 -13.52
CA HIS A 71 3.10 -17.70 -13.31
C HIS A 71 4.06 -17.78 -14.52
N PRO A 72 5.39 -17.82 -14.31
CA PRO A 72 6.06 -17.57 -13.03
C PRO A 72 5.97 -16.09 -12.64
N ALA A 73 5.68 -15.83 -11.36
CA ALA A 73 5.60 -14.49 -10.79
C ALA A 73 6.98 -13.94 -10.41
N GLY A 74 7.24 -12.70 -10.79
CA GLY A 74 8.41 -11.93 -10.40
C GLY A 74 8.33 -11.44 -8.95
N THR A 75 9.28 -10.58 -8.56
CA THR A 75 9.41 -10.06 -7.19
C THR A 75 9.18 -8.55 -7.09
N ASN A 76 8.81 -7.88 -8.19
CA ASN A 76 8.64 -6.44 -8.23
C ASN A 76 7.52 -5.97 -7.29
N ILE A 77 7.81 -4.90 -6.56
CA ILE A 77 6.86 -4.22 -5.68
C ILE A 77 6.88 -2.73 -6.05
N LEU A 78 5.71 -2.21 -6.39
CA LEU A 78 5.46 -0.79 -6.58
C LEU A 78 5.00 -0.17 -5.27
N THR A 79 5.40 1.07 -5.02
CA THR A 79 5.03 1.82 -3.82
C THR A 79 4.43 3.17 -4.18
N SER A 80 3.38 3.57 -3.47
CA SER A 80 2.82 4.93 -3.54
C SER A 80 2.74 5.49 -2.11
N THR A 81 3.32 6.66 -1.87
CA THR A 81 3.38 7.24 -0.52
C THR A 81 2.46 8.44 -0.39
N THR A 82 1.60 8.41 0.62
CA THR A 82 0.78 9.55 1.04
C THR A 82 1.38 10.15 2.31
N ASN A 83 1.89 11.37 2.21
CA ASN A 83 2.50 12.08 3.34
C ASN A 83 1.49 12.97 4.05
N PHE A 84 1.62 13.05 5.37
CA PHE A 84 0.80 13.87 6.24
C PHE A 84 1.67 14.89 6.95
N TYR A 85 1.17 16.12 7.05
CA TYR A 85 1.85 17.23 7.70
C TYR A 85 0.91 17.94 8.66
N GLN A 86 1.46 18.57 9.69
CA GLN A 86 0.74 19.54 10.50
C GLN A 86 1.42 20.89 10.38
N ARG A 87 0.63 21.95 10.23
CA ARG A 87 1.12 23.32 10.09
C ARG A 87 1.58 23.84 11.45
N THR A 88 2.78 24.39 11.49
CA THR A 88 3.49 24.77 12.73
C THR A 88 4.04 26.19 12.72
N ALA A 89 3.86 26.96 11.63
CA ALA A 89 4.34 28.33 11.53
C ALA A 89 3.71 29.22 12.61
N THR A 90 4.49 30.07 13.27
CA THR A 90 3.93 30.98 14.27
C THR A 90 2.97 31.97 13.62
N GLU A 91 1.76 32.06 14.17
CA GLU A 91 0.73 33.00 13.74
C GLU A 91 0.89 34.33 14.50
N SER A 92 0.58 35.46 13.84
CA SER A 92 0.62 36.75 14.52
C SER A 92 -0.52 36.88 15.54
N GLU A 93 -0.18 37.25 16.77
CA GLU A 93 -1.15 37.50 17.85
C GLU A 93 -1.52 38.99 17.99
N SER A 94 -0.99 39.87 17.13
CA SER A 94 -1.15 41.33 17.25
C SER A 94 -2.60 41.81 17.12
N SER A 95 -3.46 41.03 16.46
CA SER A 95 -4.89 41.33 16.29
C SER A 95 -5.76 40.76 17.41
N ALA A 96 -5.19 40.06 18.40
CA ALA A 96 -5.95 39.42 19.47
C ALA A 96 -6.51 40.47 20.43
N VAL A 97 -7.84 40.50 20.57
CA VAL A 97 -8.52 41.30 21.58
C VAL A 97 -8.57 40.52 22.88
N ARG A 98 -7.94 41.06 23.92
CA ARG A 98 -7.73 40.36 25.19
C ARG A 98 -8.89 40.64 26.17
N PRO A 99 -9.42 39.59 26.82
CA PRO A 99 -10.26 39.74 28.00
C PRO A 99 -9.53 40.47 29.12
N VAL A 100 -10.29 41.00 30.08
CA VAL A 100 -9.74 41.50 31.34
C VAL A 100 -9.91 40.52 32.49
N GLU A 101 -9.01 40.62 33.45
CA GLU A 101 -8.99 39.86 34.70
C GLU A 101 -8.96 40.80 35.91
N TYR A 102 -9.24 40.25 37.10
CA TYR A 102 -9.00 40.92 38.37
C TYR A 102 -7.91 40.18 39.15
N ASP A 103 -6.73 40.79 39.24
CA ASP A 103 -5.64 40.29 40.10
C ASP A 103 -5.38 41.31 41.21
N SER A 104 -4.33 42.13 41.10
CA SER A 104 -4.14 43.32 41.95
C SER A 104 -4.94 44.54 41.48
N GLY A 105 -5.86 44.34 40.54
CA GLY A 105 -6.63 45.37 39.84
C GLY A 105 -7.19 44.84 38.52
N VAL A 106 -8.06 45.62 37.88
CA VAL A 106 -8.59 45.28 36.55
C VAL A 106 -7.54 45.56 35.49
N ARG A 107 -7.14 44.53 34.74
CA ARG A 107 -6.15 44.64 33.65
C ARG A 107 -6.45 43.64 32.54
N GLU A 108 -5.87 43.84 31.37
CA GLU A 108 -5.93 42.85 30.29
C GLU A 108 -5.17 41.57 30.67
N MET A 109 -5.70 40.42 30.25
CA MET A 109 -5.09 39.12 30.48
C MET A 109 -3.81 38.95 29.64
N ASP A 110 -2.75 38.51 30.29
CA ASP A 110 -1.54 38.09 29.59
C ASP A 110 -1.71 36.72 28.91
N ASN A 111 -0.69 36.29 28.16
CA ASN A 111 -0.71 34.98 27.51
C ASN A 111 -0.72 33.82 28.50
N SER A 112 -0.12 33.95 29.69
CA SER A 112 -0.11 32.88 30.68
C SER A 112 -1.52 32.60 31.18
N ASN A 113 -2.24 33.63 31.59
CA ASN A 113 -3.60 33.50 32.09
C ASN A 113 -4.58 33.11 30.97
N LEU A 114 -4.39 33.58 29.73
CA LEU A 114 -5.16 33.10 28.58
C LEU A 114 -4.93 31.61 28.30
N HIS A 115 -3.66 31.18 28.34
CA HIS A 115 -3.30 29.77 28.15
C HIS A 115 -3.99 28.89 29.18
N ASP A 116 -4.06 29.33 30.44
CA ASP A 116 -4.62 28.56 31.54
C ASP A 116 -6.15 28.61 31.61
N THR A 117 -6.80 29.52 30.89
CA THR A 117 -8.25 29.73 30.93
C THR A 117 -8.94 29.36 29.61
N ILE A 118 -9.19 30.33 28.73
CA ILE A 118 -9.98 30.15 27.50
C ILE A 118 -9.28 29.19 26.54
N ILE A 119 -7.96 29.31 26.40
CA ILE A 119 -7.21 28.50 25.43
C ILE A 119 -7.10 27.04 25.89
N THR A 120 -6.87 26.78 27.17
CA THR A 120 -6.91 25.40 27.70
C THR A 120 -8.31 24.80 27.59
N ASN A 121 -9.37 25.58 27.80
CA ASN A 121 -10.73 25.09 27.55
C ASN A 121 -10.97 24.76 26.07
N ALA A 122 -10.47 25.59 25.14
CA ALA A 122 -10.53 25.30 23.71
C ALA A 122 -9.76 24.01 23.36
N LEU A 123 -8.58 23.79 23.95
CA LEU A 123 -7.81 22.56 23.77
C LEU A 123 -8.54 21.34 24.35
N ASN A 124 -9.16 21.48 25.52
CA ASN A 124 -9.98 20.44 26.15
C ASN A 124 -11.19 20.08 25.27
N MET A 125 -11.85 21.08 24.68
CA MET A 125 -12.93 20.87 23.73
C MET A 125 -12.44 20.22 22.42
N LEU A 126 -11.29 20.64 21.87
CA LEU A 126 -10.70 20.04 20.67
C LEU A 126 -10.38 18.56 20.87
N LYS A 127 -9.78 18.21 22.01
CA LYS A 127 -9.29 16.84 22.29
C LYS A 127 -10.31 15.91 22.93
N SER A 128 -11.51 16.42 23.23
CA SER A 128 -12.53 15.65 23.94
C SER A 128 -13.02 14.46 23.10
N ALA A 129 -13.10 13.29 23.73
CA ALA A 129 -13.67 12.09 23.13
C ALA A 129 -15.22 12.07 23.19
N ALA A 130 -15.84 13.00 23.93
CA ALA A 130 -17.29 13.09 23.99
C ALA A 130 -17.85 13.50 22.63
N THR A 131 -18.91 12.81 22.20
CA THR A 131 -19.50 12.90 20.85
C THR A 131 -19.93 14.32 20.47
N GLY A 132 -20.29 15.15 21.45
CA GLY A 132 -20.71 16.53 21.27
C GLY A 132 -19.61 17.58 21.10
N TYR A 133 -18.33 17.23 21.32
CA TYR A 133 -17.18 18.14 21.25
C TYR A 133 -16.26 17.84 20.05
N GLY A 134 -15.06 18.43 19.99
CA GLY A 134 -14.03 18.11 19.01
C GLY A 134 -14.12 18.91 17.71
N LEU A 135 -14.71 20.10 17.72
CA LEU A 135 -14.73 20.98 16.54
C LEU A 135 -13.31 21.26 16.03
N GLY A 136 -13.07 21.09 14.73
CA GLY A 136 -11.75 21.21 14.11
C GLY A 136 -10.81 20.01 14.31
N SER A 137 -11.22 18.98 15.06
CA SER A 137 -10.43 17.75 15.20
C SER A 137 -10.49 16.87 13.95
N TYR A 138 -9.48 16.01 13.80
CA TYR A 138 -9.34 15.08 12.68
C TYR A 138 -9.57 13.62 13.10
N LYS A 139 -10.15 12.82 12.19
CA LYS A 139 -10.27 11.36 12.32
C LYS A 139 -9.88 10.67 11.02
N LEU A 140 -9.22 9.52 11.11
CA LEU A 140 -8.87 8.68 9.96
C LEU A 140 -9.74 7.41 9.98
N GLN A 141 -10.67 7.28 9.04
CA GLN A 141 -11.53 6.10 8.92
C GLN A 141 -12.30 6.08 7.59
N PRO A 142 -12.74 4.90 7.10
CA PRO A 142 -13.45 4.79 5.83
C PRO A 142 -14.77 5.56 5.76
N ASN A 143 -15.56 5.51 6.85
CA ASN A 143 -16.89 6.09 6.88
C ASN A 143 -16.91 7.40 7.67
N ASN A 144 -17.89 8.26 7.38
CA ASN A 144 -18.13 9.49 8.15
C ASN A 144 -18.24 9.16 9.66
N PRO A 145 -17.51 9.87 10.55
CA PRO A 145 -17.53 9.58 11.98
C PRO A 145 -18.84 9.84 12.73
N GLY A 146 -19.81 10.54 12.13
CA GLY A 146 -21.09 10.89 12.75
C GLY A 146 -20.95 11.90 13.90
N ASN A 147 -22.06 12.16 14.60
CA ASN A 147 -22.14 13.11 15.73
C ASN A 147 -21.67 14.54 15.38
N GLY A 148 -22.25 15.09 14.31
CA GLY A 148 -21.90 16.38 13.70
C GLY A 148 -21.63 16.22 12.21
N THR A 149 -21.26 17.31 11.54
CA THR A 149 -20.82 17.27 10.14
C THR A 149 -19.29 17.16 10.07
N TRP A 150 -18.80 16.41 9.08
CA TRP A 150 -17.39 16.17 8.85
C TRP A 150 -17.07 16.47 7.39
N GLY A 151 -16.03 17.27 7.16
CA GLY A 151 -15.49 17.57 5.84
C GLY A 151 -14.40 16.58 5.49
N GLN A 152 -14.46 16.02 4.27
CA GLN A 152 -13.41 15.16 3.72
C GLN A 152 -12.18 16.00 3.36
N GLN A 153 -11.03 15.66 3.93
CA GLN A 153 -9.76 16.37 3.70
C GLN A 153 -8.87 15.64 2.68
N ALA A 154 -8.84 14.31 2.74
CA ALA A 154 -8.10 13.47 1.80
C ALA A 154 -8.66 12.06 1.78
N ILE A 155 -8.59 11.40 0.62
CA ILE A 155 -8.84 9.97 0.47
C ILE A 155 -7.48 9.28 0.32
N ILE A 156 -7.29 8.18 1.05
CA ILE A 156 -6.07 7.37 1.02
C ILE A 156 -6.46 5.97 0.57
N PHE A 157 -5.78 5.47 -0.47
CA PHE A 157 -6.05 4.18 -1.08
C PHE A 157 -4.98 3.16 -0.70
N ASN A 158 -5.42 1.92 -0.48
CA ASN A 158 -4.63 0.70 -0.59
C ASN A 158 -5.14 -0.04 -1.83
N ARG A 159 -4.23 -0.39 -2.74
CA ARG A 159 -4.60 -0.97 -4.04
C ARG A 159 -3.88 -2.29 -4.26
N VAL A 160 -4.64 -3.31 -4.65
CA VAL A 160 -4.09 -4.60 -5.04
C VAL A 160 -4.50 -4.94 -6.46
N VAL A 161 -3.57 -5.50 -7.26
CA VAL A 161 -3.90 -5.92 -8.63
C VAL A 161 -4.79 -7.16 -8.57
N ASN A 162 -5.87 -7.17 -9.35
CA ASN A 162 -6.81 -8.28 -9.46
C ASN A 162 -6.48 -9.20 -10.65
N ALA A 163 -7.32 -10.21 -10.90
CA ALA A 163 -7.07 -11.20 -11.96
C ALA A 163 -7.13 -10.60 -13.38
N GLN A 164 -7.84 -9.48 -13.54
CA GLN A 164 -7.98 -8.76 -14.81
C GLN A 164 -6.86 -7.73 -15.04
N GLY A 165 -5.92 -7.58 -14.11
CA GLY A 165 -4.87 -6.56 -14.18
C GLY A 165 -5.32 -5.15 -13.75
N ASN A 166 -6.54 -5.01 -13.23
CA ASN A 166 -7.07 -3.77 -12.64
C ASN A 166 -6.78 -3.70 -11.14
N PHE A 167 -7.21 -2.64 -10.46
CA PHE A 167 -7.09 -2.50 -9.01
C PHE A 167 -8.39 -2.86 -8.29
N ASP A 168 -8.30 -3.69 -7.25
CA ASP A 168 -9.26 -3.68 -6.17
C ASP A 168 -8.78 -2.63 -5.15
N GLU A 169 -9.65 -1.68 -4.82
CA GLU A 169 -9.30 -0.53 -3.99
C GLU A 169 -10.00 -0.60 -2.62
N ASN A 170 -9.21 -0.54 -1.56
CA ASN A 170 -9.68 -0.23 -0.22
C ASN A 170 -9.28 1.20 0.12
N GLN A 171 -10.13 1.94 0.82
CA GLN A 171 -9.86 3.35 1.12
C GLN A 171 -10.16 3.71 2.57
N THR A 172 -9.45 4.71 3.05
CA THR A 172 -9.77 5.44 4.28
C THR A 172 -9.79 6.93 3.98
N VAL A 173 -10.48 7.69 4.82
CA VAL A 173 -10.65 9.14 4.63
C VAL A 173 -10.16 9.87 5.87
N LEU A 174 -9.37 10.93 5.64
CA LEU A 174 -9.06 11.91 6.66
C LEU A 174 -10.22 12.89 6.74
N TRP A 175 -10.94 12.88 7.85
CA TRP A 175 -12.08 13.75 8.12
C TRP A 175 -11.67 14.88 9.06
N LYS A 176 -12.20 16.09 8.86
CA LYS A 176 -12.14 17.22 9.80
C LYS A 176 -13.53 17.56 10.30
N LYS A 177 -13.73 17.68 11.61
CA LYS A 177 -15.04 17.99 12.19
C LYS A 177 -15.40 19.45 11.90
N GLN A 178 -16.52 19.66 11.21
CA GLN A 178 -17.01 20.97 10.74
C GLN A 178 -18.07 21.57 11.64
N THR A 179 -18.86 20.74 12.31
CA THR A 179 -19.83 21.17 13.31
C THR A 179 -19.85 20.21 14.48
N GLN A 180 -20.32 20.68 15.63
CA GLN A 180 -20.47 19.88 16.83
C GLN A 180 -21.86 20.08 17.44
N ASN A 181 -22.37 19.04 18.09
CA ASN A 181 -23.74 19.05 18.61
C ASN A 181 -23.88 19.93 19.85
N ILE A 182 -22.82 20.17 20.63
CA ILE A 182 -22.85 21.07 21.79
C ILE A 182 -22.42 22.47 21.34
N ASN A 183 -23.34 23.43 21.34
CA ASN A 183 -23.09 24.80 20.91
C ASN A 183 -23.88 25.82 21.76
N PRO A 184 -23.64 27.13 21.58
CA PRO A 184 -24.35 28.16 22.36
C PRO A 184 -25.87 28.22 22.16
N SER A 185 -26.37 27.71 21.04
CA SER A 185 -27.81 27.70 20.74
C SER A 185 -28.57 26.57 21.43
N ASN A 186 -27.87 25.60 22.05
CA ASN A 186 -28.53 24.42 22.63
C ASN A 186 -27.95 23.88 23.94
N SER A 187 -26.72 24.22 24.34
CA SER A 187 -26.07 23.56 25.49
C SER A 187 -25.02 24.39 26.22
N ILE A 188 -24.45 25.43 25.59
CA ILE A 188 -23.45 26.31 26.23
C ILE A 188 -24.10 27.64 26.62
N PRO A 189 -24.06 28.05 27.90
CA PRO A 189 -24.54 29.37 28.30
C PRO A 189 -23.80 30.47 27.55
N THR A 190 -24.54 31.40 26.93
CA THR A 190 -23.93 32.54 26.25
C THR A 190 -23.45 33.56 27.29
N VAL A 191 -22.17 33.46 27.64
CA VAL A 191 -21.52 34.39 28.56
C VAL A 191 -20.23 34.87 27.93
N ARG A 192 -20.11 36.19 27.78
CA ARG A 192 -18.96 36.82 27.12
C ARG A 192 -18.01 37.43 28.14
N PRO A 193 -16.69 37.25 27.95
CA PRO A 193 -15.72 38.04 28.71
C PRO A 193 -15.84 39.52 28.37
N ILE A 194 -15.36 40.37 29.28
CA ILE A 194 -15.22 41.81 29.04
C ILE A 194 -13.80 42.16 28.60
N LYS A 195 -13.66 43.25 27.86
CA LYS A 195 -12.40 43.85 27.39
C LYS A 195 -12.30 45.32 27.84
N VAL A 196 -11.10 45.90 27.70
CA VAL A 196 -10.92 47.35 27.70
C VAL A 196 -11.22 47.89 26.30
N ARG A 197 -12.06 48.91 26.20
CA ARG A 197 -12.37 49.56 24.93
C ARG A 197 -11.26 50.56 24.58
N SER A 198 -10.75 50.49 23.36
CA SER A 198 -9.56 51.25 22.93
C SER A 198 -9.75 52.77 22.83
N ASN A 199 -10.98 53.25 22.68
CA ASN A 199 -11.26 54.68 22.49
C ASN A 199 -11.34 55.47 23.81
N ASP A 200 -11.71 54.84 24.92
CA ASP A 200 -11.95 55.54 26.18
C ASP A 200 -11.63 54.73 27.45
N ASN A 201 -11.01 53.57 27.29
CA ASN A 201 -10.62 52.67 28.37
C ASN A 201 -11.79 52.17 29.24
N MET A 202 -13.03 52.29 28.77
CA MET A 202 -14.19 51.72 29.47
C MET A 202 -14.27 50.21 29.25
N LEU A 203 -14.89 49.52 30.20
CA LEU A 203 -15.13 48.08 30.10
C LEU A 203 -16.35 47.79 29.22
N GLN A 204 -16.21 46.81 28.33
CA GLN A 204 -17.28 46.39 27.42
C GLN A 204 -17.27 44.87 27.27
N GLU A 205 -18.45 44.24 27.11
CA GLU A 205 -18.51 42.85 26.65
C GLU A 205 -17.86 42.72 25.27
N MET A 206 -17.04 41.68 25.11
CA MET A 206 -16.49 41.34 23.80
C MET A 206 -17.61 40.89 22.86
N SER A 207 -17.47 41.17 21.57
CA SER A 207 -18.28 40.56 20.52
C SER A 207 -17.77 39.17 20.13
N ASP A 208 -18.59 38.38 19.43
CA ASP A 208 -18.18 37.05 18.94
C ASP A 208 -16.96 37.15 18.01
N THR A 209 -16.91 38.17 17.15
CA THR A 209 -15.77 38.45 16.27
C THR A 209 -14.49 38.73 17.05
N GLU A 210 -14.58 39.47 18.16
CA GLU A 210 -13.42 39.77 19.00
C GLU A 210 -12.93 38.53 19.75
N ILE A 211 -13.84 37.69 20.26
CA ILE A 211 -13.46 36.42 20.88
C ILE A 211 -12.74 35.52 19.88
N LYS A 212 -13.22 35.46 18.63
CA LYS A 212 -12.59 34.69 17.55
C LYS A 212 -11.15 35.08 17.27
N THR A 213 -10.76 36.33 17.52
CA THR A 213 -9.35 36.77 17.33
C THR A 213 -8.35 36.03 18.21
N LEU A 214 -8.80 35.41 19.32
CA LEU A 214 -7.96 34.58 20.19
C LEU A 214 -7.51 33.28 19.50
N VAL A 215 -8.02 32.96 18.31
CA VAL A 215 -7.64 31.76 17.55
C VAL A 215 -6.14 31.67 17.27
N ASN A 216 -5.45 32.79 17.03
CA ASN A 216 -4.01 32.73 16.73
C ASN A 216 -3.19 32.34 17.95
N ILE A 217 -3.58 32.80 19.14
CA ILE A 217 -3.02 32.34 20.42
C ILE A 217 -3.26 30.83 20.59
N PHE A 218 -4.48 30.36 20.27
CA PHE A 218 -4.82 28.94 20.31
C PHE A 218 -3.97 28.10 19.33
N ARG A 219 -3.78 28.56 18.09
CA ARG A 219 -2.93 27.91 17.08
C ARG A 219 -1.49 27.78 17.57
N ASN A 220 -0.92 28.87 18.08
CA ASN A 220 0.43 28.87 18.66
C ASN A 220 0.52 27.97 19.91
N ARG A 221 -0.56 27.90 20.70
CA ARG A 221 -0.63 27.04 21.88
C ARG A 221 -0.67 25.55 21.54
N ILE A 222 -1.31 25.15 20.43
CA ILE A 222 -1.26 23.76 19.95
C ILE A 222 0.21 23.32 19.76
N ILE A 223 1.02 24.19 19.14
CA ILE A 223 2.42 23.87 18.85
C ILE A 223 3.29 23.94 20.10
N SER A 224 3.20 25.03 20.87
CA SER A 224 4.05 25.22 22.05
C SER A 224 3.74 24.24 23.19
N SER A 225 2.48 23.81 23.37
CA SER A 225 2.13 22.77 24.34
C SER A 225 2.25 21.34 23.78
N GLY A 226 2.19 21.19 22.46
CA GLY A 226 2.05 19.92 21.78
C GLY A 226 0.66 19.28 21.88
N ILE A 227 -0.23 19.77 22.76
CA ILE A 227 -1.60 19.27 22.86
C ILE A 227 -2.37 19.72 21.62
N GLY A 228 -3.08 18.80 20.96
CA GLY A 228 -3.71 19.08 19.66
C GLY A 228 -2.83 18.73 18.45
N THR A 229 -1.61 18.23 18.69
CA THR A 229 -0.75 17.74 17.61
C THR A 229 -1.08 16.30 17.22
N TYR A 230 -0.78 15.96 15.96
CA TYR A 230 -1.08 14.65 15.39
C TYR A 230 0.17 13.85 15.01
N LYS A 231 0.04 12.52 14.95
CA LYS A 231 1.01 11.58 14.38
C LYS A 231 0.30 10.46 13.61
N ILE A 232 0.91 10.00 12.53
CA ILE A 232 0.50 8.85 11.71
C ILE A 232 1.56 7.77 11.88
N GLN A 233 1.22 6.71 12.61
CA GLN A 233 2.09 5.55 12.82
C GLN A 233 1.30 4.38 13.41
N THR A 234 1.90 3.20 13.48
CA THR A 234 1.25 1.97 13.91
C THR A 234 0.78 2.00 15.38
N SER A 235 1.64 2.47 16.28
CA SER A 235 1.38 2.47 17.73
C SER A 235 1.40 3.90 18.29
N ALA A 236 0.74 4.10 19.43
CA ALA A 236 0.80 5.39 20.13
C ALA A 236 2.27 5.79 20.37
N PRO A 237 2.66 7.05 20.10
CA PRO A 237 3.97 7.53 20.52
C PRO A 237 4.19 7.29 22.02
N THR A 238 5.38 6.80 22.38
CA THR A 238 5.75 6.49 23.77
C THR A 238 6.39 7.65 24.51
N THR A 239 6.75 8.72 23.80
CA THR A 239 7.40 9.91 24.34
C THR A 239 6.59 11.16 24.01
N GLY A 240 6.77 12.19 24.84
CA GLY A 240 6.12 13.48 24.61
C GLY A 240 4.61 13.43 24.80
N GLY A 241 4.11 12.81 25.88
CA GLY A 241 2.73 12.96 26.32
C GLY A 241 1.81 11.76 26.11
N THR A 242 0.51 11.98 26.37
CA THR A 242 -0.54 10.97 26.19
C THR A 242 -1.16 11.11 24.80
N TRP A 243 -1.34 9.98 24.11
CA TRP A 243 -1.87 9.94 22.75
C TRP A 243 -3.12 9.08 22.67
N THR A 244 -4.12 9.56 21.94
CA THR A 244 -5.39 8.85 21.72
C THR A 244 -5.59 8.59 20.23
N ARG A 245 -6.03 7.38 19.88
CA ARG A 245 -6.30 7.02 18.49
C ARG A 245 -7.56 7.74 18.00
N GLN A 246 -7.47 8.36 16.83
CA GLN A 246 -8.55 9.11 16.19
C GLN A 246 -9.06 8.38 14.95
N GLY A 247 -10.04 7.50 15.18
CA GLY A 247 -10.65 6.66 14.14
C GLY A 247 -10.11 5.24 14.14
N SER A 248 -10.09 4.65 12.94
CA SER A 248 -9.72 3.25 12.70
C SER A 248 -8.32 3.15 12.10
N ALA A 249 -7.63 2.06 12.42
CA ALA A 249 -6.36 1.76 11.78
C ALA A 249 -6.58 1.45 10.29
N PHE A 250 -5.62 1.79 9.44
CA PHE A 250 -5.66 1.54 8.01
C PHE A 250 -4.45 0.70 7.58
N THR A 251 -4.75 -0.47 7.03
CA THR A 251 -3.76 -1.49 6.69
C THR A 251 -3.41 -1.43 5.22
N ASP A 252 -2.10 -1.43 4.94
CA ASP A 252 -1.57 -1.74 3.62
C ASP A 252 -1.60 -3.27 3.44
N THR A 253 -2.37 -3.73 2.46
CA THR A 253 -2.43 -5.13 2.07
C THR A 253 -1.87 -5.33 0.68
N ARG A 254 -1.28 -6.50 0.44
CA ARG A 254 -0.65 -6.85 -0.84
C ARG A 254 -0.92 -8.30 -1.22
N ARG A 255 -1.10 -8.62 -2.51
CA ARG A 255 -1.32 -10.02 -2.97
C ARG A 255 -0.17 -10.93 -2.59
N GLN A 256 -0.43 -12.10 -2.01
CA GLN A 256 0.61 -13.06 -1.66
C GLN A 256 1.29 -13.64 -2.91
N ARG A 257 2.57 -14.02 -2.77
CA ARG A 257 3.34 -14.74 -3.78
C ARG A 257 3.90 -16.01 -3.16
N GLN A 258 3.57 -17.17 -3.73
CA GLN A 258 4.02 -18.47 -3.21
C GLN A 258 4.38 -19.41 -4.35
N ASN A 259 5.29 -20.37 -4.09
CA ASN A 259 5.61 -21.40 -5.06
C ASN A 259 4.43 -22.37 -5.21
N ALA A 260 3.97 -22.54 -6.45
CA ALA A 260 2.95 -23.50 -6.81
C ALA A 260 3.54 -24.52 -7.80
N ASN A 261 3.07 -25.76 -7.69
CA ASN A 261 3.41 -26.85 -8.60
C ASN A 261 2.23 -27.07 -9.55
N TYR A 262 2.48 -26.94 -10.84
CA TYR A 262 1.51 -27.25 -11.88
C TYR A 262 1.92 -28.53 -12.59
N SER A 263 1.03 -29.52 -12.64
CA SER A 263 1.18 -30.72 -13.44
C SER A 263 0.32 -30.62 -14.69
N GLY A 264 0.94 -30.68 -15.87
CA GLY A 264 0.23 -30.70 -17.14
C GLY A 264 0.47 -32.02 -17.87
N THR A 265 -0.59 -32.54 -18.51
CA THR A 265 -0.49 -33.64 -19.48
C THR A 265 -0.74 -33.07 -20.87
N TYR A 266 0.25 -33.17 -21.74
CA TYR A 266 0.08 -32.85 -23.16
C TYR A 266 0.00 -34.15 -23.96
N THR A 267 -1.07 -34.29 -24.74
CA THR A 267 -1.27 -35.39 -25.69
C THR A 267 -1.33 -34.78 -27.09
N GLY A 268 -0.28 -35.00 -27.87
CA GLY A 268 -0.20 -34.56 -29.26
C GLY A 268 -0.12 -35.76 -30.20
N TYR A 269 -0.78 -35.66 -31.35
CA TYR A 269 -0.62 -36.61 -32.45
C TYR A 269 0.33 -35.99 -33.47
N TYR A 270 1.53 -36.57 -33.61
CA TYR A 270 2.46 -36.15 -34.64
C TYR A 270 2.19 -36.92 -35.93
N ALA A 271 1.62 -36.26 -36.94
CA ALA A 271 1.50 -36.78 -38.29
C ALA A 271 2.60 -36.13 -39.16
N GLY A 272 3.72 -36.83 -39.35
CA GLY A 272 4.80 -36.37 -40.21
C GLY A 272 5.53 -37.52 -40.88
N ASN A 273 5.75 -37.40 -42.19
CA ASN A 273 6.56 -38.33 -42.96
C ASN A 273 8.05 -37.98 -42.75
N ARG A 274 8.86 -38.93 -42.24
CA ARG A 274 10.33 -38.77 -42.18
C ARG A 274 10.96 -39.51 -43.35
N THR A 275 11.58 -38.77 -44.27
CA THR A 275 12.50 -39.35 -45.25
C THR A 275 13.88 -39.45 -44.61
N TYR A 276 14.34 -40.68 -44.33
CA TYR A 276 15.69 -40.90 -43.82
C TYR A 276 16.63 -41.12 -45.00
N SER A 277 17.57 -40.20 -45.23
CA SER A 277 18.74 -40.43 -46.09
C SER A 277 19.98 -40.46 -45.23
N ALA A 278 20.62 -41.62 -45.11
CA ALA A 278 21.92 -41.74 -44.46
C ALA A 278 22.90 -42.45 -45.38
N ASN A 279 24.11 -41.91 -45.49
CA ASN A 279 25.23 -42.59 -46.12
C ASN A 279 25.87 -43.48 -45.05
N TYR A 280 25.78 -44.80 -45.22
CA TYR A 280 26.47 -45.75 -44.34
C TYR A 280 27.81 -46.12 -44.97
N ALA A 281 28.90 -45.67 -44.36
CA ALA A 281 30.24 -46.18 -44.61
C ALA A 281 30.68 -46.95 -43.36
N GLY A 282 30.80 -48.26 -43.49
CA GLY A 282 31.26 -49.13 -42.41
C GLY A 282 32.13 -50.25 -42.96
N SER A 283 33.23 -50.53 -42.28
CA SER A 283 34.04 -51.71 -42.54
C SER A 283 33.33 -52.94 -41.98
N TYR A 284 32.97 -53.89 -42.84
CA TYR A 284 32.38 -55.15 -42.41
C TYR A 284 33.48 -56.20 -42.28
N THR A 285 33.73 -56.64 -41.05
CA THR A 285 34.52 -57.84 -40.75
C THR A 285 33.57 -58.88 -40.17
N GLY A 286 33.24 -59.89 -40.97
CA GLY A 286 32.44 -61.03 -40.56
C GLY A 286 33.19 -62.33 -40.85
N SER A 287 33.21 -63.24 -39.88
CA SER A 287 33.59 -64.63 -40.11
C SER A 287 32.39 -65.36 -40.70
N TYR A 288 32.47 -65.73 -41.98
CA TYR A 288 31.45 -66.59 -42.60
C TYR A 288 31.84 -68.06 -42.41
N GLN A 289 31.16 -68.77 -41.52
CA GLN A 289 31.18 -70.23 -41.47
C GLN A 289 29.88 -70.74 -42.10
N GLY A 290 29.99 -71.37 -43.26
CA GLY A 290 28.88 -72.03 -43.93
C GLY A 290 29.33 -73.40 -44.44
N ASN A 291 28.49 -74.42 -44.26
CA ASN A 291 28.66 -75.71 -44.91
C ASN A 291 28.11 -75.59 -46.34
N PHE A 292 28.96 -75.69 -47.36
CA PHE A 292 28.49 -75.69 -48.75
C PHE A 292 28.34 -77.13 -49.24
N ALA A 293 27.09 -77.54 -49.47
CA ALA A 293 26.76 -78.73 -50.23
C ALA A 293 26.07 -78.27 -51.52
N GLY A 294 26.80 -78.30 -52.64
CA GLY A 294 26.28 -77.90 -53.94
C GLY A 294 27.17 -78.40 -55.07
N THR A 295 26.55 -78.75 -56.20
CA THR A 295 27.23 -79.26 -57.40
C THR A 295 28.05 -78.15 -58.04
N TYR A 296 29.38 -78.29 -58.08
CA TYR A 296 30.26 -77.32 -58.74
C TYR A 296 30.36 -77.64 -60.24
N ALA A 297 29.87 -76.74 -61.09
CA ALA A 297 30.05 -76.79 -62.54
C ALA A 297 30.94 -75.62 -62.96
N GLY A 298 32.25 -75.86 -63.01
CA GLY A 298 33.26 -74.91 -63.51
C GLY A 298 33.89 -75.40 -64.80
N VAL A 299 33.96 -74.54 -65.82
CA VAL A 299 34.67 -74.83 -67.07
C VAL A 299 36.16 -74.67 -66.83
N TYR A 300 36.90 -75.78 -66.80
CA TYR A 300 38.36 -75.79 -66.68
C TYR A 300 38.99 -75.59 -68.07
N VAL A 301 39.59 -74.43 -68.32
CA VAL A 301 40.35 -74.17 -69.55
C VAL A 301 41.84 -74.12 -69.23
N ARG A 302 42.55 -75.19 -69.57
CA ARG A 302 44.01 -75.17 -69.78
C ARG A 302 44.27 -75.41 -71.26
N THR A 303 44.88 -74.44 -71.93
CA THR A 303 45.31 -74.54 -73.32
C THR A 303 46.54 -75.44 -73.43
N PHE A 304 46.35 -76.67 -73.90
CA PHE A 304 47.41 -77.45 -74.54
C PHE A 304 46.81 -78.34 -75.64
N SER A 305 47.44 -78.33 -76.81
CA SER A 305 46.91 -78.75 -78.10
C SER A 305 46.56 -80.24 -78.17
N GLY A 306 45.28 -80.57 -77.98
CA GLY A 306 44.74 -81.92 -78.12
C GLY A 306 43.27 -81.97 -77.70
N ARG A 307 42.38 -82.37 -78.62
CA ARG A 307 40.94 -82.16 -78.52
C ARG A 307 40.25 -83.27 -77.71
N ILE A 308 40.08 -83.09 -76.39
CA ILE A 308 39.06 -83.81 -75.58
C ILE A 308 38.62 -82.89 -74.42
N ALA A 309 37.45 -82.26 -74.51
CA ALA A 309 36.81 -81.58 -73.38
C ALA A 309 35.72 -82.52 -72.82
N GLY A 310 36.07 -83.31 -71.82
CA GLY A 310 35.10 -84.08 -71.02
C GLY A 310 34.62 -83.24 -69.84
N SER A 311 33.31 -83.22 -69.59
CA SER A 311 32.71 -82.62 -68.40
C SER A 311 32.95 -83.54 -67.18
N PHE A 312 33.65 -83.05 -66.16
CA PHE A 312 33.75 -83.73 -64.87
C PHE A 312 32.60 -83.26 -63.96
N THR A 313 31.79 -84.20 -63.48
CA THR A 313 30.73 -83.96 -62.49
C THR A 313 31.02 -84.81 -61.27
N GLY A 314 31.38 -84.19 -60.16
CA GLY A 314 31.67 -84.87 -58.89
C GLY A 314 31.19 -84.04 -57.70
N TYR A 315 30.70 -84.71 -56.66
CA TYR A 315 30.31 -84.08 -55.41
C TYR A 315 31.56 -83.69 -54.61
N TYR A 316 31.70 -82.41 -54.28
CA TYR A 316 32.78 -81.90 -53.43
C TYR A 316 32.20 -81.44 -52.10
N THR A 317 32.71 -82.00 -51.01
CA THR A 317 32.42 -81.57 -49.64
C THR A 317 33.73 -81.07 -49.03
N GLY A 318 33.82 -79.78 -48.76
CA GLY A 318 35.02 -79.16 -48.19
C GLY A 318 34.66 -77.99 -47.28
N TYR A 319 35.38 -77.87 -46.16
CA TYR A 319 35.24 -76.76 -45.23
C TYR A 319 36.11 -75.59 -45.71
N TYR A 320 35.49 -74.44 -46.01
CA TYR A 320 36.19 -73.19 -46.26
C TYR A 320 36.03 -72.27 -45.05
N ALA A 321 37.15 -71.83 -44.48
CA ALA A 321 37.21 -70.72 -43.55
C ALA A 321 38.06 -69.62 -44.22
N ASN A 322 37.41 -68.61 -44.78
CA ASN A 322 38.08 -67.43 -45.32
C ASN A 322 37.67 -66.20 -44.52
N PHE A 323 38.64 -65.40 -44.13
CA PHE A 323 38.41 -64.06 -43.60
C PHE A 323 38.20 -63.11 -44.79
N PHE A 324 36.98 -62.62 -44.97
CA PHE A 324 36.70 -61.57 -45.94
C PHE A 324 36.78 -60.22 -45.24
N SER A 325 37.72 -59.38 -45.69
CA SER A 325 37.75 -57.96 -45.36
C SER A 325 37.58 -57.16 -46.65
N GLY A 326 36.48 -56.43 -46.76
CA GLY A 326 36.22 -55.52 -47.88
C GLY A 326 35.42 -54.32 -47.43
N SER A 327 35.73 -53.14 -47.96
CA SER A 327 34.93 -51.94 -47.77
C SER A 327 33.65 -52.06 -48.58
N TYR A 328 32.49 -52.08 -47.91
CA TYR A 328 31.20 -52.05 -48.57
C TYR A 328 30.68 -50.60 -48.58
N THR A 329 30.38 -50.08 -49.77
CA THR A 329 29.68 -48.80 -49.95
C THR A 329 28.36 -49.10 -50.64
N GLY A 330 27.27 -49.12 -49.87
CA GLY A 330 25.93 -49.33 -50.38
C GLY A 330 25.08 -48.08 -50.20
N TYR A 331 24.44 -47.62 -51.28
CA TYR A 331 23.45 -46.54 -51.22
C TYR A 331 22.10 -47.14 -50.85
N TYR A 332 21.66 -46.94 -49.61
CA TYR A 332 20.28 -47.24 -49.22
C TYR A 332 19.39 -46.03 -49.57
N ALA A 333 18.89 -46.00 -50.80
CA ALA A 333 17.79 -45.12 -51.19
C ALA A 333 16.48 -45.91 -51.14
N GLY A 334 15.73 -45.77 -50.04
CA GLY A 334 14.41 -46.36 -49.91
C GLY A 334 13.51 -45.44 -49.09
N SER A 335 12.45 -44.92 -49.71
CA SER A 335 11.35 -44.28 -48.97
C SER A 335 10.62 -45.36 -48.19
N ARG A 336 10.93 -45.51 -46.89
CA ARG A 336 10.08 -46.29 -45.99
C ARG A 336 9.06 -45.34 -45.39
N THR A 337 7.83 -45.41 -45.88
CA THR A 337 6.69 -44.70 -45.28
C THR A 337 6.35 -45.42 -43.96
N TYR A 338 6.87 -44.93 -42.84
CA TYR A 338 6.37 -45.33 -41.53
C TYR A 338 5.09 -44.52 -41.26
N SER A 339 3.91 -45.10 -41.53
CA SER A 339 2.65 -44.57 -41.02
C SER A 339 2.44 -45.07 -39.58
N ALA A 340 3.22 -44.54 -38.64
CA ALA A 340 2.99 -44.77 -37.23
C ALA A 340 2.36 -43.51 -36.62
N ASN A 341 1.17 -43.65 -36.06
CA ASN A 341 0.61 -42.63 -35.17
C ASN A 341 1.39 -42.71 -33.86
N TYR A 342 2.38 -41.84 -33.68
CA TYR A 342 3.10 -41.77 -32.41
C TYR A 342 2.24 -40.97 -31.42
N ALA A 343 1.51 -41.69 -30.57
CA ALA A 343 0.84 -41.11 -29.41
C ALA A 343 1.85 -41.05 -28.26
N GLY A 344 2.51 -39.90 -28.10
CA GLY A 344 3.32 -39.61 -26.93
C GLY A 344 2.51 -38.78 -25.93
N SER A 345 2.41 -39.25 -24.69
CA SER A 345 1.97 -38.41 -23.57
C SER A 345 3.21 -37.82 -22.90
N TYR A 346 3.28 -36.49 -22.82
CA TYR A 346 4.29 -35.81 -22.00
C TYR A 346 3.64 -35.37 -20.69
N THR A 347 4.18 -35.83 -19.58
CA THR A 347 3.84 -35.36 -18.24
C THR A 347 5.01 -34.57 -17.71
N GLY A 348 4.82 -33.26 -17.51
CA GLY A 348 5.81 -32.37 -16.92
C GLY A 348 5.25 -31.69 -15.68
N SER A 349 6.08 -31.52 -14.66
CA SER A 349 5.80 -30.66 -13.51
C SER A 349 6.58 -29.35 -13.64
N TYR A 350 5.88 -28.23 -13.52
CA TYR A 350 6.48 -26.90 -13.51
C TYR A 350 6.29 -26.32 -12.12
N THR A 351 7.41 -26.01 -11.46
CA THR A 351 7.44 -25.32 -10.16
C THR A 351 7.83 -23.88 -10.38
N GLY A 352 7.06 -22.96 -9.81
CA GLY A 352 7.35 -21.53 -9.89
C GLY A 352 6.41 -20.73 -9.02
N ALA A 353 6.80 -19.49 -8.72
CA ALA A 353 5.96 -18.62 -7.91
C ALA A 353 4.70 -18.21 -8.67
N THR A 354 3.60 -18.09 -7.95
CA THR A 354 2.31 -17.61 -8.46
C THR A 354 1.81 -16.49 -7.57
N ILE A 355 1.19 -15.47 -8.17
CA ILE A 355 0.43 -14.45 -7.43
C ILE A 355 -0.92 -15.04 -7.01
N LEU A 356 -1.16 -15.13 -5.71
CA LEU A 356 -2.40 -15.65 -5.16
C LEU A 356 -3.48 -14.57 -5.10
N SER A 357 -4.74 -14.98 -5.01
CA SER A 357 -5.86 -14.08 -4.72
C SER A 357 -5.85 -13.58 -3.27
N SER A 358 -5.26 -14.35 -2.34
CA SER A 358 -5.09 -13.94 -0.94
C SER A 358 -4.15 -12.74 -0.80
N THR A 359 -4.37 -11.95 0.24
CA THR A 359 -3.50 -10.83 0.60
C THR A 359 -2.73 -11.11 1.89
N GLU A 360 -1.62 -10.41 2.06
CA GLU A 360 -0.81 -10.30 3.28
C GLU A 360 -0.89 -8.86 3.79
N ASP A 361 -0.97 -8.69 5.11
CA ASP A 361 -0.86 -7.38 5.76
C ASP A 361 0.62 -6.98 5.80
N ILE A 362 0.94 -5.82 5.23
CA ILE A 362 2.32 -5.34 5.11
C ILE A 362 2.64 -4.31 6.18
N SER A 363 1.73 -3.35 6.37
CA SER A 363 1.88 -2.31 7.37
C SER A 363 0.52 -1.83 7.81
N ASN A 364 0.46 -1.14 8.94
CA ASN A 364 -0.76 -0.54 9.44
C ASN A 364 -0.43 0.82 10.06
N VAL A 365 -1.28 1.80 9.83
CA VAL A 365 -1.14 3.15 10.40
C VAL A 365 -2.40 3.55 11.13
N SER A 366 -2.23 4.36 12.17
CA SER A 366 -3.30 5.00 12.91
C SER A 366 -3.02 6.49 13.05
N LEU A 367 -4.07 7.29 13.05
CA LEU A 367 -4.00 8.70 13.43
C LEU A 367 -4.04 8.81 14.95
N TRP A 368 -3.05 9.46 15.53
CA TRP A 368 -2.90 9.69 16.96
C TRP A 368 -2.98 11.19 17.23
N LEU A 369 -3.79 11.57 18.21
CA LEU A 369 -3.91 12.93 18.73
C LEU A 369 -3.26 13.01 20.12
N ARG A 370 -2.37 13.97 20.33
CA ARG A 370 -1.80 14.25 21.65
C ARG A 370 -2.81 14.97 22.52
N THR A 371 -3.10 14.40 23.68
CA THR A 371 -4.12 14.88 24.63
C THR A 371 -3.57 15.34 25.97
N ALA A 372 -2.33 15.00 26.31
CA ALA A 372 -1.60 15.52 27.47
C ALA A 372 -0.11 15.63 27.17
#